data_AF-A0AAN8IVU6-F1
#
_entry.id   AF-A0AAN8IVU6-F1
#
_cell.length_a   1.000
_cell.length_b   1.000
_cell.length_c   1.000
_cell.angle_alpha   90.00
_cell.angle_beta   90.00
_cell.angle_gamma   90.00
#
_symmetry.space_group_name_H-M   'P 1'
#
loop_
_entity.id
_entity.type
_entity.pdbx_description
1 polymer ?
#
loop_
_entity_poly.entity_id
_entity_poly.type
_entity_poly.pdbx_seq_one_letter_code
_entity_poly.pdbx_strand_id
1 'polypeptide(L)'
;MFRLLESTFFKNLKDDGYFSGDFLDKNLVIFCYLNAIQKEINDMVENWNYHKIRPSKNSECPHGRNIIMYAMPDLYQVEDHLKPIANNALRLCESKCTFKGDSACDKTIREICKILMTEFTWEFPPLNSQLCDLYLNLRREIKSELL
;
A
#
# COMPACT_ATOMS: atom_id res chain seq x y z
N MET A 1 -0.41 14.09 1.73
CA MET A 1 -1.85 13.85 1.45
C MET A 1 -1.95 12.50 0.77
N PHE A 2 -2.60 11.53 1.41
CA PHE A 2 -2.58 10.10 1.09
C PHE A 2 -3.56 9.78 -0.04
N ARG A 3 -3.19 10.18 -1.26
CA ARG A 3 -4.14 10.32 -2.37
C ARG A 3 -4.73 9.00 -2.83
N LEU A 4 -4.00 7.88 -2.85
CA LEU A 4 -4.58 6.60 -3.29
C LEU A 4 -5.51 6.00 -2.23
N LEU A 5 -5.10 6.06 -0.96
CA LEU A 5 -5.87 5.48 0.16
C LEU A 5 -7.17 6.25 0.48
N GLU A 6 -7.21 7.56 0.22
CA GLU A 6 -8.40 8.40 0.43
C GLU A 6 -9.23 8.57 -0.85
N SER A 7 -8.77 8.06 -2.00
CA SER A 7 -9.44 8.31 -3.28
C SER A 7 -10.62 7.37 -3.57
N THR A 8 -11.64 7.93 -4.22
CA THR A 8 -12.62 7.16 -4.98
C THR A 8 -12.04 6.56 -6.27
N PHE A 9 -10.71 6.56 -6.45
CA PHE A 9 -10.06 6.19 -7.71
C PHE A 9 -10.38 4.76 -8.15
N PHE A 10 -10.12 3.77 -7.30
CA PHE A 10 -10.42 2.37 -7.61
C PHE A 10 -11.93 2.13 -7.74
N LYS A 11 -12.74 2.92 -7.03
CA LYS A 11 -14.19 2.91 -7.19
C LYS A 11 -14.58 3.40 -8.59
N ASN A 12 -14.04 4.53 -9.03
CA ASN A 12 -14.29 5.08 -10.37
C ASN A 12 -13.81 4.12 -11.46
N LEU A 13 -12.62 3.52 -11.34
CA LEU A 13 -12.14 2.49 -12.27
C LEU A 13 -13.14 1.33 -12.42
N LYS A 14 -13.78 0.93 -11.32
CA LYS A 14 -14.81 -0.10 -11.34
C LYS A 14 -16.11 0.40 -11.95
N ASP A 15 -16.58 1.56 -11.52
CA ASP A 15 -17.86 2.16 -11.95
C ASP A 15 -17.83 2.47 -13.47
N ASP A 16 -16.66 2.84 -14.01
CA ASP A 16 -16.42 3.10 -15.43
C ASP A 16 -16.16 1.81 -16.27
N GLY A 17 -16.15 0.63 -15.63
CA GLY A 17 -15.95 -0.66 -16.32
C GLY A 17 -14.49 -1.02 -16.63
N TYR A 18 -13.53 -0.23 -16.16
CA TYR A 18 -12.08 -0.48 -16.32
C TYR A 18 -11.50 -1.46 -15.29
N PHE A 19 -12.30 -1.91 -14.33
CA PHE A 19 -11.90 -2.90 -13.33
C PHE A 19 -13.02 -3.91 -13.06
N SER A 20 -12.79 -5.18 -13.39
CA SER A 20 -13.72 -6.30 -13.15
C SER A 20 -13.40 -7.05 -11.85
N GLY A 21 -12.17 -6.93 -11.33
CA GLY A 21 -11.67 -7.73 -10.22
C GLY A 21 -11.35 -9.18 -10.58
N ASP A 22 -11.25 -9.49 -11.87
CA ASP A 22 -10.76 -10.77 -12.37
C ASP A 22 -9.26 -10.99 -12.07
N PHE A 23 -8.74 -12.16 -12.45
CA PHE A 23 -7.34 -12.52 -12.21
C PHE A 23 -6.37 -11.50 -12.83
N LEU A 24 -6.64 -11.03 -14.05
CA LEU A 24 -5.78 -10.09 -14.75
C LEU A 24 -5.81 -8.73 -14.06
N ASP A 25 -6.99 -8.17 -13.83
CA ASP A 25 -7.15 -6.84 -13.24
C ASP A 25 -6.54 -6.78 -11.82
N LYS A 26 -6.66 -7.84 -11.02
CA LYS A 26 -5.98 -7.94 -9.72
C LYS A 26 -4.46 -7.91 -9.85
N ASN A 27 -3.89 -8.70 -10.75
CA ASN A 27 -2.45 -8.76 -10.93
C ASN A 27 -1.89 -7.45 -11.52
N LEU A 28 -2.62 -6.80 -12.43
CA LEU A 28 -2.25 -5.49 -12.97
C LEU A 28 -2.30 -4.40 -11.90
N VAL A 29 -3.29 -4.41 -11.01
CA VAL A 29 -3.32 -3.48 -9.87
C VAL A 29 -2.12 -3.71 -8.96
N ILE A 30 -1.77 -4.97 -8.66
CA ILE A 30 -0.59 -5.29 -7.86
C ILE A 30 0.69 -4.80 -8.56
N PHE A 31 0.84 -5.08 -9.85
CA PHE A 31 2.01 -4.68 -10.64
C PHE A 31 2.19 -3.15 -10.69
N CYS A 32 1.12 -2.41 -10.99
CA CYS A 32 1.18 -0.96 -11.15
C CYS A 32 1.22 -0.21 -9.81
N TYR A 33 0.45 -0.63 -8.81
CA TYR A 33 0.16 0.21 -7.64
C TYR A 33 0.76 -0.28 -6.31
N LEU A 34 1.19 -1.54 -6.18
CA LEU A 34 1.63 -2.06 -4.86
C LEU A 34 2.77 -1.21 -4.27
N ASN A 35 3.70 -0.76 -5.11
CA ASN A 35 4.80 0.08 -4.67
C ASN A 35 4.33 1.46 -4.18
N ALA A 36 3.41 2.09 -4.90
CA ALA A 36 2.84 3.38 -4.54
C ALA A 36 1.99 3.30 -3.27
N ILE A 37 1.11 2.29 -3.17
CA ILE A 37 0.28 2.04 -1.98
C ILE A 37 1.17 1.83 -0.75
N GLN A 38 2.20 0.99 -0.86
CA GLN A 38 3.10 0.75 0.27
C GLN A 38 3.86 2.02 0.67
N LYS A 39 4.29 2.84 -0.30
CA LYS A 39 4.94 4.12 0.00
C LYS A 39 3.99 5.02 0.79
N GLU A 40 2.74 5.16 0.35
CA GLU A 40 1.73 5.95 1.08
C GLU A 40 1.47 5.40 2.49
N ILE A 41 1.41 4.08 2.67
CA ILE A 41 1.27 3.46 3.99
C ILE A 41 2.48 3.77 4.88
N ASN A 42 3.70 3.66 4.34
CA ASN A 42 4.92 3.97 5.09
C ASN A 42 4.95 5.44 5.50
N ASP A 43 4.63 6.35 4.58
CA ASP A 43 4.54 7.79 4.86
C ASP A 43 3.46 8.07 5.91
N MET A 44 2.34 7.32 5.91
CA MET A 44 1.27 7.46 6.88
C MET A 44 1.74 7.04 8.27
N VAL A 45 2.40 5.89 8.38
CA VAL A 45 2.96 5.38 9.63
C VAL A 45 3.97 6.37 10.20
N GLU A 46 4.87 6.90 9.38
CA GLU A 46 5.85 7.89 9.81
C GLU A 46 5.17 9.17 10.33
N ASN A 47 4.26 9.74 9.52
CA ASN A 47 3.52 10.93 9.91
C ASN A 47 2.73 10.72 11.19
N TRP A 48 2.03 9.59 11.32
CA TRP A 48 1.27 9.24 12.51
C TRP A 48 2.17 9.13 13.74
N ASN A 49 3.29 8.40 13.63
CA ASN A 49 4.19 8.15 14.74
C ASN A 49 4.84 9.43 15.27
N TYR A 50 5.20 10.37 14.38
CA TYR A 50 5.87 11.62 14.75
C TYR A 50 4.93 12.80 14.95
N HIS A 51 3.64 12.65 14.62
CA HIS A 51 2.64 13.67 14.87
C HIS A 51 2.56 14.02 16.36
N LYS A 52 2.52 15.32 16.66
CA LYS A 52 2.34 15.83 18.02
C LYS A 52 0.86 16.13 18.27
N ILE A 53 0.22 15.28 19.06
CA ILE A 53 -1.12 15.50 19.62
C ILE A 53 -1.04 16.65 20.62
N ARG A 54 -1.84 17.68 20.39
CA ARG A 54 -1.90 18.86 21.27
C ARG A 54 -2.80 18.59 22.47
N PRO A 55 -2.43 19.09 23.67
CA PRO A 55 -3.33 19.04 24.81
C PRO A 55 -4.61 19.84 24.52
N SER A 56 -5.76 19.28 24.88
CA SER A 56 -7.06 19.95 24.80
C SER A 56 -7.61 20.19 26.21
N LYS A 57 -8.34 21.29 26.41
CA LYS A 57 -8.82 21.70 27.74
C LYS A 57 -9.87 20.76 28.36
N ASN A 58 -10.53 19.93 27.55
CA ASN A 58 -11.69 19.12 27.95
C ASN A 58 -11.58 17.64 27.50
N SER A 59 -10.38 17.10 27.25
CA SER A 59 -10.26 15.70 26.84
C SER A 59 -9.39 14.89 27.78
N GLU A 60 -9.91 13.74 28.19
CA GLU A 60 -9.16 12.57 28.69
C GLU A 60 -8.16 12.01 27.65
N CYS A 61 -8.11 12.59 26.45
CA CYS A 61 -7.24 12.14 25.38
C CYS A 61 -5.77 12.47 25.70
N PRO A 62 -4.87 11.47 25.70
CA PRO A 62 -3.47 11.69 26.00
C PRO A 62 -2.81 12.55 24.92
N HIS A 63 -1.90 13.43 25.36
CA HIS A 63 -1.19 14.37 24.50
C HIS A 63 0.29 14.01 24.40
N GLY A 64 0.94 14.32 23.28
CA GLY A 64 2.34 13.95 23.09
C GLY A 64 2.65 13.53 21.66
N ARG A 65 3.75 12.81 21.47
CA ARG A 65 4.05 12.15 20.19
C ARG A 65 3.76 10.67 20.34
N ASN A 66 3.01 10.12 19.39
CA ASN A 66 2.56 8.72 19.43
C ASN A 66 3.71 7.74 19.65
N ILE A 67 4.84 7.91 18.95
CA ILE A 67 6.00 7.04 19.10
C ILE A 67 6.62 7.09 20.51
N ILE A 68 6.63 8.25 21.16
CA ILE A 68 7.19 8.41 22.50
C ILE A 68 6.21 7.83 23.53
N MET A 69 4.92 8.10 23.37
CA MET A 69 3.88 7.56 24.24
C MET A 69 3.87 6.02 24.22
N TYR A 70 4.09 5.43 23.04
CA TYR A 70 4.21 3.99 22.88
C TYR A 70 5.51 3.43 23.48
N ALA A 71 6.65 4.06 23.20
CA ALA A 71 7.96 3.51 23.58
C ALA A 71 8.36 3.80 25.04
N MET A 72 7.81 4.86 25.63
CA MET A 72 8.16 5.36 26.96
C MET A 72 6.90 5.84 27.71
N PRO A 73 5.95 4.95 28.01
CA PRO A 73 4.70 5.31 28.70
C PRO A 73 4.94 5.97 30.07
N ASP A 74 6.03 5.61 30.77
CA ASP A 74 6.39 6.19 32.07
C ASP A 74 6.57 7.72 32.04
N LEU A 75 7.02 8.29 30.91
CA LEU A 75 7.16 9.75 30.74
C LEU A 75 5.80 10.47 30.78
N TYR A 76 4.72 9.74 30.56
CA TYR A 76 3.35 10.22 30.60
C TYR A 76 2.60 9.73 31.84
N GLN A 77 3.29 9.11 32.80
CA GLN A 77 2.72 8.56 34.04
C GLN A 77 1.59 7.55 33.77
N VAL A 78 1.71 6.78 32.68
CA VAL A 78 0.78 5.70 32.31
C VAL A 78 1.51 4.37 32.32
N GLU A 79 0.76 3.29 32.49
CA GLU A 79 1.29 1.93 32.54
C GLU A 79 1.46 1.32 31.14
N ASP A 80 2.51 0.52 30.96
CA ASP A 80 2.68 -0.29 29.75
C ASP A 80 1.73 -1.50 29.76
N HIS A 81 0.91 -1.61 28.71
CA HIS A 81 -0.01 -2.74 28.53
C HIS A 81 0.41 -3.67 27.37
N LEU A 82 1.63 -3.54 26.85
CA LEU A 82 2.15 -4.41 25.81
C LEU A 82 2.23 -5.86 26.31
N LYS A 83 1.73 -6.78 25.48
CA LYS A 83 1.82 -8.22 25.73
C LYS A 83 2.96 -8.79 24.90
N PRO A 84 4.00 -9.38 25.53
CA PRO A 84 5.10 -9.95 24.80
C PRO A 84 4.61 -11.11 23.93
N ILE A 85 4.99 -11.10 22.66
CA ILE A 85 4.71 -12.18 21.71
C ILE A 85 5.94 -13.10 21.68
N ALA A 86 5.71 -14.40 21.79
CA ALA A 86 6.79 -15.37 21.71
C ALA A 86 7.49 -15.33 20.34
N ASN A 87 8.83 -15.37 20.33
CA ASN A 87 9.63 -15.25 19.09
C ASN A 87 9.29 -16.31 18.03
N ASN A 88 8.90 -17.52 18.44
CA ASN A 88 8.46 -18.56 17.51
C ASN A 88 7.15 -18.19 16.80
N ALA A 89 6.21 -17.53 17.50
CA ALA A 89 4.98 -17.03 16.90
C ALA A 89 5.26 -15.88 15.92
N LEU A 90 6.18 -14.97 16.26
CA LEU A 90 6.63 -13.91 15.35
C LEU A 90 7.24 -14.50 14.06
N ARG A 91 8.19 -15.43 14.20
CA ARG A 91 8.82 -16.10 13.05
C ARG A 91 7.81 -16.88 12.20
N LEU A 92 6.83 -17.51 12.83
CA LEU A 92 5.75 -18.19 12.11
C LEU A 92 4.93 -17.20 11.28
N CYS A 93 4.56 -16.05 11.86
CA CYS A 93 3.90 -14.98 11.12
C CYS A 93 4.77 -14.47 9.98
N GLU A 94 6.03 -14.14 10.22
CA GLU A 94 6.99 -13.69 9.20
C GLU A 94 7.11 -14.69 8.05
N SER A 95 7.19 -15.99 8.35
CA SER A 95 7.26 -17.04 7.32
C SER A 95 6.01 -17.15 6.44
N LYS A 96 4.86 -16.70 6.95
CA LYS A 96 3.57 -16.69 6.25
C LYS A 96 3.27 -15.34 5.60
N CYS A 97 3.95 -14.28 6.01
CA CYS A 97 3.84 -12.96 5.42
C CYS A 97 4.66 -12.91 4.12
N THR A 98 3.98 -12.73 3.00
CA THR A 98 4.64 -12.31 1.76
C THR A 98 4.96 -10.82 1.88
N PHE A 99 6.14 -10.51 2.42
CA PHE A 99 6.67 -9.15 2.37
C PHE A 99 6.94 -8.73 0.92
N LYS A 100 6.87 -7.41 0.70
CA LYS A 100 7.02 -6.72 -0.59
C LYS A 100 8.05 -7.38 -1.52
N GLY A 101 7.66 -7.63 -2.77
CA GLY A 101 8.60 -8.09 -3.80
C GLY A 101 7.92 -8.45 -5.11
N ASP A 102 8.76 -8.81 -6.10
CA ASP A 102 8.33 -9.29 -7.42
C ASP A 102 7.29 -10.42 -7.32
N SER A 103 7.28 -11.19 -6.23
CA SER A 103 6.41 -12.35 -6.01
C SER A 103 4.93 -12.04 -5.70
N ALA A 104 4.56 -10.79 -5.43
CA ALA A 104 3.16 -10.45 -5.11
C ALA A 104 2.26 -10.46 -6.35
N CYS A 105 2.81 -10.10 -7.51
CA CYS A 105 2.16 -10.27 -8.80
C CYS A 105 2.52 -11.63 -9.37
N ASP A 106 1.55 -12.29 -10.02
CA ASP A 106 1.77 -13.50 -10.78
C ASP A 106 2.98 -13.36 -11.72
N LYS A 107 3.80 -14.41 -11.80
CA LYS A 107 5.07 -14.35 -12.54
C LYS A 107 4.85 -14.14 -14.02
N THR A 108 3.89 -14.84 -14.61
CA THR A 108 3.59 -14.76 -16.03
C THR A 108 3.02 -13.39 -16.38
N ILE A 109 2.08 -12.87 -15.57
CA ILE A 109 1.54 -11.51 -15.80
C ILE A 109 2.65 -10.46 -15.69
N ARG A 110 3.52 -10.56 -14.69
CA ARG A 110 4.66 -9.62 -14.53
C ARG A 110 5.61 -9.66 -15.73
N GLU A 111 5.92 -10.84 -16.24
CA GLU A 111 6.79 -11.01 -17.41
C GLU A 111 6.16 -10.42 -18.67
N ILE A 112 4.88 -10.69 -18.93
CA ILE A 112 4.12 -10.09 -20.03
C ILE A 112 4.14 -8.56 -19.92
N CYS A 113 3.88 -8.01 -18.73
CA CYS A 113 3.92 -6.56 -18.53
C CYS A 113 5.31 -5.99 -18.84
N LYS A 114 6.39 -6.63 -18.40
CA LYS A 114 7.76 -6.18 -18.69
C LYS A 114 8.09 -6.23 -20.19
N ILE A 115 7.60 -7.25 -20.90
CA ILE A 115 7.75 -7.36 -22.36
C ILE A 115 7.03 -6.21 -23.06
N LEU A 116 5.74 -6.02 -22.77
CA LEU A 116 4.93 -4.96 -23.36
C LEU A 116 5.50 -3.56 -23.06
N MET A 117 5.93 -3.32 -21.82
CA MET A 117 6.57 -2.06 -21.45
C MET A 117 7.86 -1.82 -22.23
N THR A 118 8.63 -2.88 -22.51
CA THR A 118 9.85 -2.77 -23.33
C THR A 118 9.51 -2.49 -24.80
N GLU A 119 8.52 -3.20 -25.35
CA GLU A 119 8.09 -3.08 -26.74
C GLU A 119 7.50 -1.69 -27.06
N PHE A 120 6.62 -1.20 -26.19
CA PHE A 120 5.98 0.10 -26.34
C PHE A 120 6.76 1.25 -25.71
N THR A 121 7.96 0.99 -25.19
CA THR A 121 8.82 1.97 -24.49
C THR A 121 8.11 2.71 -23.34
N TRP A 122 7.24 2.00 -22.61
CA TRP A 122 6.59 2.51 -21.41
C TRP A 122 7.51 2.39 -20.22
N GLU A 123 7.65 3.49 -19.49
CA GLU A 123 8.35 3.50 -18.21
C GLU A 123 7.37 3.44 -17.05
N PHE A 124 7.86 3.00 -15.88
CA PHE A 124 7.09 3.14 -14.65
C PHE A 124 6.96 4.62 -14.30
N PRO A 125 5.72 5.16 -14.23
CA PRO A 125 5.54 6.57 -13.98
C PRO A 125 6.03 6.99 -12.59
N PRO A 126 6.65 8.17 -12.46
CA PRO A 126 7.09 8.70 -11.15
C PRO A 126 5.91 9.22 -10.30
N LEU A 127 4.76 9.50 -10.93
CA LEU A 127 3.58 10.08 -10.30
C LEU A 127 2.42 9.09 -10.25
N ASN A 128 1.77 9.00 -9.08
CA ASN A 128 0.64 8.09 -8.87
C ASN A 128 -0.52 8.31 -9.85
N SER A 129 -0.74 9.56 -10.31
CA SER A 129 -1.80 9.89 -11.27
C SER A 129 -1.58 9.25 -12.65
N GLN A 130 -0.32 9.01 -13.04
CA GLN A 130 0.05 8.43 -14.32
C GLN A 130 0.07 6.89 -14.29
N LEU A 131 0.01 6.28 -13.10
CA LEU A 131 -0.11 4.82 -12.97
C LEU A 131 -1.41 4.29 -13.59
N CYS A 132 -2.45 5.14 -13.67
CA CYS A 132 -3.71 4.80 -14.32
C CYS A 132 -3.50 4.52 -15.81
N ASP A 133 -2.73 5.36 -16.49
CA ASP A 133 -2.47 5.22 -17.91
C ASP A 133 -1.71 3.92 -18.18
N LEU A 134 -0.69 3.61 -17.36
CA LEU A 134 0.04 2.34 -17.45
C LEU A 134 -0.88 1.13 -17.23
N TYR A 135 -1.74 1.17 -16.22
CA TYR A 135 -2.72 0.11 -15.95
C TYR A 135 -3.68 -0.10 -17.13
N LEU A 136 -4.28 0.98 -17.65
CA LEU A 136 -5.24 0.91 -18.74
C LEU A 136 -4.60 0.40 -20.04
N ASN A 137 -3.39 0.86 -20.34
CA ASN A 137 -2.63 0.42 -21.50
C ASN A 137 -2.29 -1.07 -21.42
N LEU A 138 -1.67 -1.52 -20.32
CA LEU A 138 -1.35 -2.94 -20.11
C LEU A 138 -2.60 -3.82 -20.17
N ARG A 139 -3.69 -3.39 -19.55
CA ARG A 139 -4.96 -4.11 -19.58
C ARG A 139 -5.51 -4.25 -21.00
N ARG A 140 -5.45 -3.19 -21.80
CA ARG A 140 -5.93 -3.20 -23.18
C ARG A 140 -5.13 -4.18 -24.02
N GLU A 141 -3.80 -4.07 -24.02
CA GLU A 141 -2.94 -4.93 -24.85
C GLU A 141 -3.02 -6.40 -24.46
N ILE A 142 -3.03 -6.71 -23.16
CA ILE A 142 -3.15 -8.12 -22.72
C ILE A 142 -4.52 -8.69 -23.09
N LYS A 143 -5.59 -7.89 -23.04
CA LYS A 143 -6.93 -8.37 -23.43
C LYS A 143 -7.10 -8.51 -24.94
N SER A 144 -6.42 -7.69 -25.76
CA SER A 144 -6.46 -7.86 -27.22
C SER A 144 -5.73 -9.11 -27.70
N GLU A 145 -4.71 -9.57 -26.98
CA GLU A 145 -3.99 -10.82 -27.30
C GLU A 145 -4.73 -12.10 -26.84
N LEU A 146 -5.79 -11.96 -26.03
CA LEU A 146 -6.58 -13.08 -25.48
C LEU A 146 -7.91 -13.31 -26.20
N LEU A 147 -8.24 -12.51 -27.22
CA LEU A 147 -9.46 -12.58 -28.03
C LEU A 147 -9.11 -12.80 -29.50
#